data_AF-A0AA38VDE9-F1
#
_entry.id   AF-A0AA38VDE9-F1
#
_cell.length_a   1.000
_cell.length_b   1.000
_cell.length_c   1.000
_cell.angle_alpha   90.00
_cell.angle_beta   90.00
_cell.angle_gamma   90.00
#
_symmetry.space_group_name_H-M   'P 1'
#
loop_
_entity.id
_entity.type
_entity.pdbx_description
1 polymer ?
#
loop_
_entity_poly.entity_id
_entity_poly.type
_entity_poly.pdbx_seq_one_letter_code
_entity_poly.pdbx_strand_id
1 'polypeptide(L)' 'MAGPIYKSSIYNAIFRNNYAMLGVVFAGAFGFEMFYNTTMDRVWDNINRGRQWKDIKAKYVNASEDEE' A
#
# COMPACT_ATOMS: atom_id res chain seq x y z
N MET A 1 -45.50 -11.34 9.37
CA MET A 1 -44.27 -11.93 8.79
C MET A 1 -43.11 -10.99 9.07
N ALA A 2 -42.15 -11.40 9.89
CA ALA A 2 -40.84 -10.76 9.97
C ALA A 2 -39.81 -11.84 9.66
N GLY A 3 -39.08 -11.68 8.56
CA GLY A 3 -38.00 -12.60 8.19
C GLY A 3 -36.81 -12.48 9.16
N PRO A 4 -35.91 -13.48 9.22
CA PRO A 4 -34.79 -13.47 10.15
C PRO A 4 -33.87 -12.26 9.89
N ILE A 5 -33.64 -11.46 10.93
CA ILE A 5 -32.69 -10.35 10.90
C ILE A 5 -31.28 -10.95 10.93
N TYR A 6 -30.60 -10.97 9.79
CA TYR A 6 -29.19 -11.34 9.73
C TYR A 6 -28.36 -10.30 10.49
N LYS A 7 -27.96 -10.64 11.72
CA LYS A 7 -26.95 -9.86 12.45
C LYS A 7 -25.62 -10.04 11.73
N SER A 8 -25.13 -9.00 11.06
CA SER A 8 -23.79 -9.03 10.47
C SER A 8 -22.75 -9.23 11.58
N SER A 9 -22.15 -10.42 11.62
CA SER A 9 -21.12 -10.76 12.61
C SER A 9 -19.91 -9.83 12.52
N ILE A 10 -19.57 -9.38 11.31
CA ILE A 10 -18.50 -8.41 11.05
C ILE A 10 -18.86 -7.04 11.64
N TYR A 11 -20.09 -6.57 11.45
CA TYR A 11 -20.54 -5.29 12.02
C TYR A 11 -20.47 -5.30 13.55
N ASN A 12 -20.95 -6.38 14.17
CA ASN A 12 -20.90 -6.51 15.62
C ASN A 12 -19.47 -6.64 16.17
N ALA A 13 -18.56 -7.26 15.41
CA ALA A 13 -17.16 -7.45 15.83
C ALA A 13 -16.31 -6.17 15.67
N ILE A 14 -16.54 -5.39 14.62
CA ILE A 14 -15.64 -4.30 14.21
C ILE A 14 -16.25 -2.91 14.44
N PHE A 15 -17.53 -2.73 14.13
CA PHE A 15 -18.14 -1.40 14.00
C PHE A 15 -19.10 -1.04 15.14
N ARG A 16 -19.53 -2.01 15.96
CA ARG A 16 -20.47 -1.77 17.06
C ARG A 16 -19.85 -1.11 18.30
N ASN A 17 -18.55 -1.29 18.52
CA ASN A 17 -17.84 -0.75 19.68
C ASN A 17 -16.79 0.26 19.23
N ASN A 18 -16.90 1.52 19.66
CA ASN A 18 -16.02 2.62 19.23
C ASN A 18 -14.53 2.31 19.42
N TYR A 19 -14.14 1.70 20.55
CA TYR A 19 -12.74 1.34 20.79
C TYR A 19 -12.23 0.24 19.84
N ALA A 20 -13.05 -0.77 19.54
CA ALA A 20 -12.70 -1.82 18.58
C ALA A 20 -12.58 -1.24 17.16
N MET A 21 -13.49 -0.34 16.79
CA MET A 21 -13.44 0.38 15.52
C MET A 21 -12.14 1.18 15.38
N LEU A 22 -11.75 1.94 16.42
CA LEU A 22 -10.49 2.69 16.40
C LEU A 22 -9.27 1.78 16.20
N GLY A 23 -9.22 0.65 16.91
CA GLY A 23 -8.15 -0.34 16.74
C GLY A 23 -8.08 -0.90 15.32
N VAL A 24 -9.24 -1.21 14.72
CA VAL A 24 -9.32 -1.72 13.35
C VAL A 24 -8.93 -0.67 12.32
N VAL A 25 -9.32 0.59 12.52
CA VAL A 25 -8.91 1.69 11.64
C VAL A 25 -7.40 1.88 11.67
N PHE A 26 -6.77 1.88 12.85
CA PHE A 26 -5.31 2.02 12.93
C PHE A 26 -4.58 0.81 12.33
N ALA A 27 -4.98 -0.41 12.69
CA ALA A 27 -4.38 -1.62 12.13
C ALA A 27 -4.56 -1.68 10.60
N GLY A 28 -5.75 -1.31 10.12
CA GLY A 28 -6.06 -1.19 8.70
C GLY A 28 -5.22 -0.13 8.00
N ALA A 29 -5.02 1.04 8.62
CA ALA A 29 -4.21 2.11 8.07
C ALA A 29 -2.74 1.68 7.88
N PHE A 30 -2.13 1.08 8.91
CA PHE A 30 -0.74 0.58 8.81
C PHE A 30 -0.60 -0.54 7.77
N GLY A 31 -1.52 -1.50 7.78
CA GLY A 31 -1.52 -2.59 6.79
C GLY A 31 -1.72 -2.08 5.37
N PHE A 32 -2.63 -1.12 5.19
CA PHE A 32 -2.90 -0.48 3.92
C PHE A 32 -1.71 0.34 3.43
N GLU A 33 -1.09 1.15 4.28
CA GLU A 33 0.09 1.96 3.92
C GLU A 33 1.22 1.09 3.36
N MET A 34 1.58 0.01 4.06
CA MET A 34 2.65 -0.89 3.63
C MET A 34 2.33 -1.54 2.27
N PHE A 35 1.10 -2.03 2.12
CA PHE A 35 0.66 -2.67 0.88
C PHE A 35 0.57 -1.66 -0.28
N TYR A 36 -0.02 -0.50 -0.02
CA TYR A 36 -0.30 0.53 -1.01
C TYR A 36 1.01 1.13 -1.54
N ASN A 37 1.93 1.56 -0.67
CA ASN A 37 3.20 2.14 -1.07
C ASN A 37 3.98 1.17 -1.97
N THR A 38 4.18 -0.07 -1.52
CA THR A 38 4.93 -1.07 -2.28
C THR A 38 4.25 -1.40 -3.62
N THR A 39 2.91 -1.40 -3.67
CA THR A 39 2.19 -1.68 -4.91
C THR A 39 2.28 -0.51 -5.89
N MET A 40 2.06 0.71 -5.41
CA MET A 40 2.11 1.91 -6.23
C MET A 40 3.52 2.19 -6.75
N ASP A 41 4.56 1.94 -5.96
CA ASP A 41 5.95 2.01 -6.42
C ASP A 41 6.18 1.06 -7.61
N ARG A 42 5.71 -0.19 -7.54
CA ARG A 42 5.83 -1.14 -8.66
C ARG A 42 5.06 -0.71 -9.90
N VAL A 43 3.86 -0.16 -9.71
CA VAL A 43 3.05 0.35 -10.82
C VAL A 43 3.78 1.51 -11.50
N TRP A 44 4.27 2.46 -10.71
CA TRP A 44 5.04 3.60 -11.20
C TRP A 44 6.31 3.14 -11.94
N ASP A 45 7.03 2.18 -11.36
CA ASP A 45 8.25 1.64 -11.91
C ASP A 45 8.05 1.00 -13.27
N ASN A 46 6.96 0.25 -13.41
CA ASN A 46 6.62 -0.42 -14.65
C ASN A 46 6.22 0.58 -15.74
N ILE A 47 5.46 1.62 -15.38
CA ILE A 47 5.05 2.67 -16.32
C ILE A 47 6.25 3.51 -16.78
N ASN A 48 7.21 3.78 -15.89
CA ASN A 48 8.35 4.66 -16.15
C ASN A 48 9.66 3.91 -16.44
N ARG A 49 9.59 2.62 -16.76
CA ARG A 49 10.77 1.78 -17.01
C ARG A 49 11.68 2.42 -18.07
N GLY A 50 12.97 2.47 -17.76
CA GLY A 50 14.01 3.01 -18.64
C GLY A 50 14.17 4.53 -18.57
N ARG A 51 13.31 5.22 -17.80
CA ARG A 51 13.40 6.68 -17.58
C ARG A 51 13.80 7.04 -16.17
N GLN A 52 13.70 6.10 -15.23
CA GLN A 52 14.01 6.37 -13.84
C GLN A 52 15.52 6.40 -13.63
N TRP A 53 15.98 7.20 -12.66
CA TRP A 53 17.39 7.25 -12.31
C TRP A 53 17.97 5.86 -12.03
N LYS A 54 17.25 5.01 -11.27
CA LYS A 54 17.67 3.63 -11.00
C LYS A 54 17.88 2.77 -12.25
N ASP A 55 17.22 3.09 -13.36
CA ASP A 55 17.36 2.35 -14.62
C ASP A 55 18.55 2.86 -15.46
N ILE A 56 18.90 4.14 -15.34
CA ILE A 56 19.93 4.79 -16.19
C ILE A 56 21.23 5.12 -15.45
N LYS A 57 21.25 5.06 -14.11
CA LYS A 57 22.37 5.50 -13.26
C LYS A 57 23.70 4.87 -13.66
N ALA A 58 23.71 3.58 -13.97
CA ALA A 58 24.93 2.86 -14.32
C ALA A 58 25.68 3.50 -15.50
N LYS A 59 24.96 4.11 -16.45
CA LYS A 59 25.57 4.79 -17.62
C LYS A 59 26.37 6.02 -17.22
N TYR A 60 25.96 6.72 -16.17
CA TYR A 60 26.56 7.98 -15.75
C TYR A 60 27.66 7.79 -14.71
N VAL A 61 27.50 6.80 -13.81
CA VAL A 61 28.54 6.49 -12.81
C VAL A 61 29.78 5.91 -13.48
N ASN A 62 29.62 5.00 -14.44
CA ASN A 62 30.77 4.43 -15.15
C ASN A 62 31.45 5.49 -16.03
N ALA A 63 30.67 6.37 -16.69
CA ALA A 63 31.24 7.47 -17.47
C ALA A 63 32.05 8.46 -16.61
N SER A 64 31.65 8.68 -15.35
CA SER A 64 32.45 9.50 -14.42
C SER A 64 33.70 8.78 -13.92
N GLU A 65 33.69 7.45 -13.80
CA GLU A 65 34.88 6.67 -13.42
C GLU A 65 35.90 6.57 -14.57
N ASP A 66 35.45 6.56 -15.83
CA ASP A 66 36.32 6.53 -17.01
C ASP A 66 36.94 7.91 -17.34
N GLU A 67 36.38 9.00 -16.80
CA GLU A 67 36.87 10.39 -16.97
C GLU A 67 37.87 10.83 -15.87
N GLU A 68 38.01 10.07 -14.77
CA GLU A 68 39.04 10.26 -13.71
C GLU A 68 40.32 9.45 -13.98
#